data_AF-A0A6J1JD98-F1
#
_entry.id   AF-A0A6J1JD98-F1
#
_cell.length_a   1.000
_cell.length_b   1.000
_cell.length_c   1.000
_cell.angle_alpha   90.00
_cell.angle_beta   90.00
_cell.angle_gamma   90.00
#
_symmetry.space_group_name_H-M   'P 1'
#
loop_
_entity.id
_entity.type
_entity.pdbx_description
1 polymer ?
#
loop_
_entity_poly.entity_id
_entity_poly.type
_entity_poly.pdbx_seq_one_letter_code
_entity_poly.pdbx_strand_id
1 'polypeptide(L)'
;MTSQGGSTRRSMSLTNISFHGRKKINENGSSDTPRKSLSSARSLQLNGERTVKRLRLSRALTVPESTTIYEACRRMVARRVDALLLTDSNALLCGILTDKDIATRVIACGVNIEETPVSKVMTRNPVFVLSDTLAVEALQKMVQGKFRHLPVVENGEVIALLDIAKCLYDAIARMERAAEKGKAIAAAVEGVEKSWGASVSGPNTFIETLRDRMFRPSLSTVLPENLKIVTVPPTETVLMATKKMLELRVSSAVVTVDNKPQGILTSKDILMRLIAQNLPPESTLVEKVMTPHPECASTDTPIVDALHTMHDGKFLHLPVIDREGNVVAVADVIHITHAAVATVGNASGIGNEAASSMMQKFWDSAMALSPIEDEDELRSESSMRLASEETDFVRTLPFPSSGMSNTFSFKLEDRKGRMHRFSCGMFLVLFSLSVK
;
A
#
# COMPACT_ATOMS: atom_id res chain seq x y z
N MET A 1 -54.26 11.68 42.21
CA MET A 1 -55.28 10.83 41.56
C MET A 1 -54.50 9.85 40.69
N THR A 2 -54.24 8.59 41.08
CA THR A 2 -55.16 7.42 41.15
C THR A 2 -55.87 7.18 39.81
N SER A 3 -55.81 6.00 39.16
CA SER A 3 -55.44 4.64 39.62
C SER A 3 -54.88 3.68 38.55
N GLN A 4 -54.50 2.48 39.02
CA GLN A 4 -54.31 1.17 38.34
C GLN A 4 -55.39 0.86 37.26
N GLY A 5 -55.26 -0.11 36.31
CA GLY A 5 -54.31 -1.19 35.98
C GLY A 5 -54.70 -1.80 34.59
N GLY A 6 -54.36 -3.02 34.13
CA GLY A 6 -53.51 -4.13 34.61
C GLY A 6 -53.82 -5.47 33.86
N SER A 7 -52.86 -6.41 33.72
CA SER A 7 -53.00 -7.78 33.13
C SER A 7 -53.18 -7.84 31.57
N THR A 8 -52.84 -8.89 30.80
CA THR A 8 -52.49 -10.30 31.09
C THR A 8 -51.50 -10.92 30.07
N ARG A 9 -50.73 -11.95 30.48
CA ARG A 9 -49.90 -12.80 29.61
C ARG A 9 -50.71 -13.64 28.62
N ARG A 10 -50.10 -14.05 27.49
CA ARG A 10 -50.17 -15.45 27.01
C ARG A 10 -48.95 -15.88 26.21
N SER A 11 -48.31 -16.95 26.67
CA SER A 11 -47.33 -17.74 25.93
C SER A 11 -48.07 -18.78 25.07
N MET A 12 -47.50 -19.17 23.93
CA MET A 12 -47.76 -20.49 23.34
C MET A 12 -46.43 -21.17 22.99
N SER A 13 -46.32 -22.42 23.43
CA SER A 13 -45.20 -23.33 23.22
C SER A 13 -45.72 -24.61 22.54
N LEU A 14 -44.80 -25.56 22.27
CA LEU A 14 -45.01 -26.89 21.64
C LEU A 14 -44.97 -26.84 20.09
N THR A 15 -44.43 -27.85 19.38
CA THR A 15 -44.11 -29.23 19.80
C THR A 15 -42.92 -29.82 19.02
N ASN A 16 -42.22 -30.80 19.63
CA ASN A 16 -41.28 -31.70 18.94
C ASN A 16 -41.96 -32.57 17.87
N ILE A 17 -41.24 -32.94 16.81
CA ILE A 17 -41.41 -34.21 16.11
C ILE A 17 -40.03 -34.83 15.86
N SER A 18 -39.88 -36.12 16.20
CA SER A 18 -38.66 -36.92 16.02
C SER A 18 -39.00 -38.37 15.69
N PHE A 19 -38.54 -38.89 14.54
CA PHE A 19 -38.54 -40.33 14.18
C PHE A 19 -37.28 -40.56 13.30
N HIS A 20 -36.35 -41.46 13.65
CA HIS A 20 -36.36 -42.92 13.37
C HIS A 20 -36.53 -43.26 11.87
N GLY A 21 -35.65 -44.03 11.19
CA GLY A 21 -34.37 -44.63 11.60
C GLY A 21 -33.91 -45.77 10.65
N ARG A 22 -32.91 -46.54 11.09
CA ARG A 22 -32.42 -47.86 10.58
C ARG A 22 -31.40 -47.93 9.42
N LYS A 23 -30.70 -49.07 9.43
CA LYS A 23 -29.37 -49.41 8.91
C LYS A 23 -29.42 -50.76 8.17
N LYS A 24 -28.71 -50.89 7.05
CA LYS A 24 -28.19 -52.12 6.38
C LYS A 24 -27.02 -51.64 5.50
N ILE A 25 -25.76 -52.11 5.55
CA ILE A 25 -25.19 -53.48 5.61
C ILE A 25 -25.58 -54.34 4.40
N ASN A 26 -24.60 -54.59 3.52
CA ASN A 26 -24.37 -55.89 2.90
C ASN A 26 -22.86 -56.07 2.65
N GLU A 27 -22.35 -57.29 2.77
CA GLU A 27 -20.91 -57.66 2.65
C GLU A 27 -20.64 -58.57 1.43
N ASN A 28 -19.37 -58.97 1.29
CA ASN A 28 -18.75 -59.96 0.36
C ASN A 28 -18.30 -59.42 -1.02
N GLY A 29 -17.09 -59.74 -1.51
CA GLY A 29 -16.05 -60.58 -0.89
C GLY A 29 -14.68 -60.58 -1.62
N SER A 30 -13.67 -61.03 -0.88
CA SER A 30 -12.21 -61.08 -1.13
C SER A 30 -11.68 -61.53 -2.52
N SER A 31 -10.55 -60.93 -2.94
CA SER A 31 -9.34 -61.68 -3.38
C SER A 31 -8.04 -60.83 -3.34
N ASP A 32 -6.91 -61.53 -3.31
CA ASP A 32 -5.59 -61.19 -2.73
C ASP A 32 -4.72 -60.02 -3.26
N THR A 33 -3.65 -59.77 -2.48
CA THR A 33 -2.66 -58.67 -2.58
C THR A 33 -1.60 -58.84 -3.69
N PRO A 34 -0.78 -57.80 -4.02
CA PRO A 34 0.39 -57.48 -3.19
C PRO A 34 0.57 -55.98 -2.85
N ARG A 35 1.18 -55.73 -1.69
CA ARG A 35 1.54 -54.39 -1.20
C ARG A 35 2.46 -53.66 -2.19
N LYS A 36 2.05 -52.47 -2.64
CA LYS A 36 2.98 -51.41 -3.09
C LYS A 36 3.00 -50.29 -2.05
N SER A 37 4.20 -49.81 -1.76
CA SER A 37 4.46 -48.75 -0.80
C SER A 37 3.77 -47.45 -1.23
N LEU A 38 2.81 -46.99 -0.43
CA LEU A 38 2.30 -45.63 -0.48
C LEU A 38 3.37 -44.69 0.08
N SER A 39 4.40 -44.41 -0.72
CA SER A 39 5.10 -43.13 -0.59
C SER A 39 4.04 -42.06 -0.80
N SER A 40 3.86 -41.20 0.21
CA SER A 40 2.95 -40.06 0.11
C SER A 40 3.56 -39.05 -0.85
N ALA A 41 3.35 -39.29 -2.15
CA ALA A 41 3.50 -38.29 -3.18
C ALA A 41 2.50 -37.19 -2.85
N ARG A 42 2.99 -36.16 -2.15
CA ARG A 42 2.26 -34.92 -1.95
C ARG A 42 1.83 -34.44 -3.33
N SER A 43 0.55 -34.54 -3.63
CA SER A 43 -0.06 -33.82 -4.72
C SER A 43 0.17 -32.35 -4.43
N LEU A 44 1.18 -31.77 -5.09
CA LEU A 44 1.41 -30.34 -5.14
C LEU A 44 0.16 -29.71 -5.73
N GLN A 45 -0.76 -29.29 -4.86
CA GLN A 45 -1.88 -28.43 -5.23
C GLN A 45 -1.28 -27.09 -5.62
N LEU A 46 -0.94 -26.98 -6.91
CA LEU A 46 -0.67 -25.73 -7.62
C LEU A 46 -1.98 -24.94 -7.83
N ASN A 47 -2.74 -24.75 -6.74
CA ASN A 47 -3.72 -23.67 -6.67
C ASN A 47 -2.92 -22.40 -6.38
N GLY A 48 -2.84 -21.51 -7.38
CA GLY A 48 -2.07 -20.26 -7.33
C GLY A 48 -2.59 -19.20 -6.35
N GLU A 49 -3.39 -19.59 -5.37
CA GLU A 49 -4.10 -18.72 -4.43
C GLU A 49 -3.10 -18.02 -3.49
N ARG A 50 -2.80 -16.76 -3.79
CA ARG A 50 -1.96 -15.90 -2.95
C ARG A 50 -2.83 -15.24 -1.89
N THR A 51 -2.48 -15.44 -0.63
CA THR A 51 -3.17 -14.83 0.53
C THR A 51 -2.53 -13.50 0.92
N VAL A 52 -3.24 -12.69 1.71
CA VAL A 52 -2.81 -11.34 2.14
C VAL A 52 -1.43 -11.36 2.82
N LYS A 53 -1.12 -12.37 3.63
CA LYS A 53 0.21 -12.53 4.26
C LYS A 53 1.38 -12.75 3.28
N ARG A 54 1.10 -13.04 2.00
CA ARG A 54 2.10 -13.11 0.92
C ARG A 54 2.22 -11.80 0.14
N LEU A 55 1.51 -10.74 0.53
CA LEU A 55 1.65 -9.39 -0.03
C LEU A 55 2.66 -8.57 0.77
N ARG A 56 3.09 -7.43 0.21
CA ARG A 56 3.95 -6.48 0.89
C ARG A 56 3.18 -5.69 1.95
N LEU A 57 3.14 -6.23 3.16
CA LEU A 57 2.45 -5.63 4.30
C LEU A 57 3.29 -4.50 4.92
N SER A 58 2.60 -3.46 5.39
CA SER A 58 3.20 -2.37 6.17
C SER A 58 3.02 -2.65 7.66
N ARG A 59 4.04 -2.34 8.48
CA ARG A 59 3.89 -2.42 9.94
C ARG A 59 2.77 -1.48 10.39
N ALA A 60 1.78 -2.01 11.12
CA ALA A 60 0.73 -1.20 11.73
C ALA A 60 1.33 -0.24 12.77
N LEU A 61 0.88 1.03 12.74
CA LEU A 61 0.99 1.93 13.88
C LEU A 61 -0.37 1.93 14.59
N THR A 62 -0.37 1.62 15.87
CA THR A 62 -1.59 1.43 16.67
C THR A 62 -1.56 2.33 17.91
N VAL A 63 -2.69 2.95 18.27
CA VAL A 63 -2.87 3.69 19.53
C VAL A 63 -4.26 3.45 20.14
N PRO A 64 -4.45 3.66 21.46
CA PRO A 64 -5.78 3.68 22.08
C PRO A 64 -6.68 4.79 21.51
N GLU A 65 -7.99 4.57 21.40
CA GLU A 65 -8.95 5.56 20.86
C GLU A 65 -9.08 6.84 21.72
N SER A 66 -8.57 6.82 22.95
CA SER A 66 -8.48 7.96 23.87
C SER A 66 -7.28 8.89 23.64
N THR A 67 -6.36 8.52 22.74
CA THR A 67 -5.16 9.33 22.43
C THR A 67 -5.57 10.69 21.86
N THR A 68 -4.90 11.78 22.26
CA THR A 68 -5.15 13.11 21.67
C THR A 68 -4.76 13.13 20.19
N ILE A 69 -5.45 13.95 19.38
CA ILE A 69 -5.10 14.11 17.96
C ILE A 69 -3.64 14.56 17.81
N TYR A 70 -3.17 15.45 18.67
CA TYR A 70 -1.78 15.93 18.67
C TYR A 70 -0.75 14.80 18.83
N GLU A 71 -0.89 13.95 19.85
CA GLU A 71 0.03 12.84 20.08
C GLU A 71 -0.06 11.77 18.98
N ALA A 72 -1.26 11.54 18.43
CA ALA A 72 -1.45 10.68 17.27
C ALA A 72 -0.69 11.21 16.04
N CYS A 73 -0.82 12.50 15.71
CA CYS A 73 -0.06 13.16 14.65
C CYS A 73 1.45 13.00 14.85
N ARG A 74 1.97 13.25 16.06
CA ARG A 74 3.39 13.12 16.38
C ARG A 74 3.90 11.70 16.14
N ARG A 75 3.13 10.66 16.50
CA ARG A 75 3.49 9.26 16.24
C ARG A 75 3.48 8.93 14.74
N MET A 76 2.49 9.43 14.00
CA MET A 76 2.42 9.26 12.54
C MET A 76 3.64 9.90 11.85
N VAL A 77 3.97 11.14 12.20
CA VAL A 77 5.14 11.88 11.70
C VAL A 77 6.45 11.14 12.04
N ALA A 78 6.63 10.72 13.30
CA ALA A 78 7.83 10.02 13.76
C ALA A 78 8.05 8.66 13.08
N ARG A 79 6.98 7.96 12.69
CA ARG A 79 7.04 6.72 11.91
C ARG A 79 6.96 6.93 10.40
N ARG A 80 6.73 8.16 9.92
CA ARG A 80 6.50 8.52 8.51
C ARG A 80 5.37 7.69 7.87
N VAL A 81 4.28 7.49 8.61
CA VAL A 81 3.07 6.80 8.16
C VAL A 81 1.92 7.78 7.97
N ASP A 82 1.03 7.48 7.05
CA ASP A 82 -0.14 8.29 6.67
C ASP A 82 -1.48 7.68 7.15
N ALA A 83 -1.42 6.52 7.81
CA ALA A 83 -2.54 5.87 8.47
C ALA A 83 -2.18 5.37 9.88
N LEU A 84 -3.18 5.38 10.75
CA LEU A 84 -3.10 5.03 12.15
C LEU A 84 -4.30 4.16 12.53
N LEU A 85 -4.05 3.03 13.18
CA LEU A 85 -5.08 2.10 13.64
C LEU A 85 -5.38 2.34 15.12
N LEU A 86 -6.66 2.18 15.49
CA LEU A 86 -7.15 2.55 16.80
C LEU A 86 -7.75 1.35 17.50
N THR A 87 -7.38 1.17 18.77
CA THR A 87 -7.88 0.09 19.62
C THR A 87 -8.72 0.61 20.77
N ASP A 88 -9.72 -0.18 21.15
CA ASP A 88 -10.56 0.04 22.32
C ASP A 88 -9.83 -0.38 23.63
N SER A 89 -10.56 -0.38 24.74
CA SER A 89 -10.06 -0.85 26.05
C SER A 89 -9.72 -2.36 26.10
N ASN A 90 -10.20 -3.13 25.12
CA ASN A 90 -9.96 -4.58 25.01
C ASN A 90 -8.83 -4.90 24.02
N ALA A 91 -8.10 -3.88 23.55
CA ALA A 91 -7.08 -3.96 22.50
C ALA A 91 -7.62 -4.39 21.10
N LEU A 92 -8.93 -4.35 20.88
CA LEU A 92 -9.56 -4.71 19.61
C LEU A 92 -9.64 -3.50 18.66
N LEU A 93 -9.51 -3.75 17.36
CA LEU A 93 -9.59 -2.72 16.31
C LEU A 93 -10.97 -2.04 16.30
N CYS A 94 -11.03 -0.77 16.68
CA CYS A 94 -12.26 0.03 16.72
C CYS A 94 -12.29 1.16 15.68
N GLY A 95 -11.14 1.53 15.08
CA GLY A 95 -11.07 2.64 14.15
C GLY A 95 -9.82 2.70 13.27
N ILE A 96 -9.88 3.55 12.25
CA ILE A 96 -8.75 4.03 11.44
C ILE A 96 -8.78 5.55 11.34
N LEU A 97 -7.61 6.19 11.40
CA LEU A 97 -7.41 7.61 11.15
C LEU A 97 -6.32 7.79 10.10
N THR A 98 -6.56 8.63 9.11
CA THR A 98 -5.61 8.91 8.01
C THR A 98 -5.22 10.38 7.95
N ASP A 99 -4.12 10.69 7.26
CA ASP A 99 -3.73 12.06 6.93
C ASP A 99 -4.86 12.87 6.28
N LYS A 100 -5.67 12.23 5.41
CA LYS A 100 -6.89 12.81 4.82
C LYS A 100 -7.93 13.19 5.88
N ASP A 101 -8.15 12.33 6.87
CA ASP A 101 -9.09 12.64 7.97
C ASP A 101 -8.56 13.79 8.83
N ILE A 102 -7.25 13.91 9.01
CA ILE A 102 -6.63 15.04 9.71
C ILE A 102 -6.84 16.33 8.92
N ALA A 103 -6.54 16.36 7.62
CA ALA A 103 -6.78 17.53 6.79
C ALA A 103 -8.27 17.95 6.78
N THR A 104 -9.19 17.00 6.64
CA THR A 104 -10.61 17.28 6.34
C THR A 104 -11.56 17.30 7.54
N ARG A 105 -11.28 16.57 8.62
CA ARG A 105 -12.13 16.51 9.82
C ARG A 105 -11.55 17.25 11.02
N VAL A 106 -10.24 17.53 11.01
CA VAL A 106 -9.55 18.26 12.08
C VAL A 106 -9.26 19.68 11.63
N ILE A 107 -8.38 19.85 10.64
CA ILE A 107 -7.88 21.18 10.23
C ILE A 107 -8.99 22.01 9.59
N ALA A 108 -9.67 21.50 8.54
CA ALA A 108 -10.77 22.23 7.89
C ALA A 108 -11.90 22.66 8.85
N CYS A 109 -12.09 21.89 9.93
CA CYS A 109 -13.12 22.09 10.94
C CYS A 109 -12.67 22.92 12.16
N GLY A 110 -11.40 23.31 12.26
CA GLY A 110 -10.87 24.07 13.40
C GLY A 110 -10.91 23.32 14.74
N VAL A 111 -10.72 22.00 14.73
CA VAL A 111 -10.77 21.15 15.94
C VAL A 111 -9.51 21.36 16.80
N ASN A 112 -9.67 21.59 18.11
CA ASN A 112 -8.54 21.64 19.04
C ASN A 112 -7.83 20.27 19.12
N ILE A 113 -6.62 20.21 18.58
CA ILE A 113 -5.84 18.96 18.47
C ILE A 113 -5.24 18.48 19.79
N GLU A 114 -5.06 19.37 20.76
CA GLU A 114 -4.43 19.04 22.05
C GLU A 114 -5.42 18.36 23.00
N GLU A 115 -6.67 18.83 23.01
CA GLU A 115 -7.72 18.34 23.92
C GLU A 115 -8.59 17.23 23.30
N THR A 116 -8.78 17.24 21.97
CA THR A 116 -9.72 16.31 21.33
C THR A 116 -9.10 14.92 21.14
N PRO A 117 -9.75 13.83 21.59
CA PRO A 117 -9.27 12.48 21.34
C PRO A 117 -9.61 12.02 19.91
N VAL A 118 -8.74 11.20 19.34
CA VAL A 118 -8.87 10.64 17.97
C VAL A 118 -10.17 9.89 17.72
N SER A 119 -10.77 9.29 18.76
CA SER A 119 -12.11 8.66 18.72
C SER A 119 -13.25 9.57 18.25
N LYS A 120 -13.06 10.90 18.25
CA LYS A 120 -14.04 11.88 17.72
C LYS A 120 -13.95 12.10 16.21
N VAL A 121 -12.79 11.80 15.60
CA VAL A 121 -12.51 12.09 14.18
C VAL A 121 -12.17 10.85 13.35
N MET A 122 -11.84 9.72 13.98
CA MET A 122 -11.57 8.46 13.29
C MET A 122 -12.77 7.93 12.49
N THR A 123 -12.49 7.13 11.46
CA THR A 123 -13.48 6.25 10.84
C THR A 123 -13.67 5.03 11.73
N ARG A 124 -14.85 4.90 12.34
CA ARG A 124 -15.20 3.77 13.22
C ARG A 124 -15.43 2.49 12.42
N ASN A 125 -15.16 1.34 13.05
CA ASN A 125 -15.42 -0.01 12.51
C ASN A 125 -14.88 -0.19 11.06
N PRO A 126 -13.57 0.02 10.82
CA PRO A 126 -13.00 -0.11 9.48
C PRO A 126 -13.17 -1.53 8.93
N VAL A 127 -13.39 -1.63 7.62
CA VAL A 127 -13.27 -2.90 6.90
C VAL A 127 -11.86 -3.44 7.11
N PHE A 128 -11.73 -4.72 7.46
CA PHE A 128 -10.46 -5.42 7.61
C PHE A 128 -10.49 -6.77 6.87
N VAL A 129 -9.34 -7.43 6.77
CA VAL A 129 -9.20 -8.80 6.25
C VAL A 129 -8.33 -9.64 7.18
N LEU A 130 -8.45 -10.96 7.07
CA LEU A 130 -7.57 -11.89 7.77
C LEU A 130 -6.26 -12.08 6.99
N SER A 131 -5.20 -12.51 7.67
CA SER A 131 -3.89 -12.78 7.05
C SER A 131 -3.95 -13.85 5.94
N ASP A 132 -4.89 -14.78 6.04
CA ASP A 132 -5.16 -15.89 5.13
C ASP A 132 -6.25 -15.59 4.09
N THR A 133 -6.91 -14.42 4.15
CA THR A 133 -7.84 -13.97 3.11
C THR A 133 -7.13 -13.91 1.75
N LEU A 134 -7.83 -14.18 0.65
CA LEU A 134 -7.27 -14.09 -0.69
C LEU A 134 -6.84 -12.64 -1.01
N ALA A 135 -5.65 -12.49 -1.59
CA ALA A 135 -5.10 -11.19 -1.97
C ALA A 135 -6.03 -10.41 -2.91
N VAL A 136 -6.66 -11.11 -3.86
CA VAL A 136 -7.63 -10.55 -4.80
C VAL A 136 -8.86 -9.99 -4.07
N GLU A 137 -9.41 -10.72 -3.11
CA GLU A 137 -10.58 -10.29 -2.33
C GLU A 137 -10.26 -9.02 -1.51
N ALA A 138 -9.09 -8.99 -0.88
CA ALA A 138 -8.61 -7.82 -0.15
C ALA A 138 -8.47 -6.58 -1.06
N LEU A 139 -7.90 -6.74 -2.26
CA LEU A 139 -7.71 -5.67 -3.22
C LEU A 139 -9.05 -5.21 -3.83
N GLN A 140 -9.99 -6.13 -4.09
CA GLN A 140 -11.35 -5.80 -4.49
C GLN A 140 -12.08 -4.97 -3.42
N LYS A 141 -11.97 -5.33 -2.13
CA LYS A 141 -12.51 -4.53 -1.02
C LYS A 141 -11.97 -3.10 -1.00
N MET A 142 -10.67 -2.92 -1.26
CA MET A 142 -10.02 -1.60 -1.31
C MET A 142 -10.50 -0.75 -2.49
N VAL A 143 -10.63 -1.34 -3.69
CA VAL A 143 -11.13 -0.65 -4.89
C VAL A 143 -12.60 -0.27 -4.74
N GLN A 144 -13.45 -1.20 -4.30
CA GLN A 144 -14.88 -0.98 -4.11
C GLN A 144 -15.17 0.05 -3.00
N GLY A 145 -14.46 -0.04 -1.88
CA GLY A 145 -14.56 0.89 -0.76
C GLY A 145 -13.83 2.22 -0.97
N LYS A 146 -13.06 2.35 -2.06
CA LYS A 146 -12.28 3.55 -2.43
C LYS A 146 -11.32 4.02 -1.33
N PHE A 147 -10.67 3.08 -0.65
CA PHE A 147 -9.72 3.36 0.44
C PHE A 147 -8.32 2.78 0.15
N ARG A 148 -7.27 3.52 0.54
CA ARG A 148 -5.87 3.13 0.33
C ARG A 148 -5.36 2.08 1.32
N HIS A 149 -5.97 2.03 2.50
CA HIS A 149 -5.43 1.39 3.70
C HIS A 149 -6.40 0.34 4.21
N LEU A 150 -5.97 -0.92 4.31
CA LEU A 150 -6.78 -2.04 4.78
C LEU A 150 -6.07 -2.73 5.96
N PRO A 151 -6.63 -2.67 7.18
CA PRO A 151 -6.14 -3.43 8.33
C PRO A 151 -6.10 -4.93 8.06
N VAL A 152 -5.01 -5.58 8.48
CA VAL A 152 -4.84 -7.03 8.43
C VAL A 152 -4.83 -7.57 9.86
N VAL A 153 -5.74 -8.51 10.13
CA VAL A 153 -5.99 -9.07 11.45
C VAL A 153 -5.61 -10.56 11.45
N GLU A 154 -5.08 -11.05 12.56
CA GLU A 154 -4.81 -12.47 12.79
C GLU A 154 -5.09 -12.78 14.26
N ASN A 155 -5.82 -13.87 14.55
CA ASN A 155 -6.23 -14.27 15.91
C ASN A 155 -6.96 -13.18 16.73
N GLY A 156 -7.59 -12.20 16.06
CA GLY A 156 -8.26 -11.05 16.69
C GLY A 156 -7.38 -9.82 16.90
N GLU A 157 -6.07 -9.93 16.68
CA GLU A 157 -5.10 -8.83 16.81
C GLU A 157 -4.74 -8.19 15.47
N VAL A 158 -4.41 -6.90 15.49
CA VAL A 158 -3.97 -6.16 14.30
C VAL A 158 -2.47 -6.41 14.06
N ILE A 159 -2.14 -7.21 13.05
CA ILE A 159 -0.75 -7.54 12.73
C ILE A 159 -0.10 -6.52 11.77
N ALA A 160 -0.89 -5.96 10.84
CA ALA A 160 -0.33 -5.14 9.76
C ALA A 160 -1.37 -4.24 9.06
N LEU A 161 -0.89 -3.44 8.11
CA LEU A 161 -1.68 -2.62 7.21
C LEU A 161 -1.31 -2.92 5.74
N LEU A 162 -2.29 -3.29 4.93
CA LEU A 162 -2.15 -3.42 3.48
C LEU A 162 -2.39 -2.05 2.81
N ASP A 163 -1.56 -1.71 1.84
CA ASP A 163 -1.60 -0.45 1.08
C ASP A 163 -1.71 -0.75 -0.42
N ILE A 164 -2.81 -0.31 -1.05
CA ILE A 164 -3.10 -0.61 -2.45
C ILE A 164 -2.06 0.00 -3.40
N ALA A 165 -1.48 1.15 -3.05
CA ALA A 165 -0.44 1.77 -3.87
C ALA A 165 0.80 0.87 -3.92
N LYS A 166 1.22 0.33 -2.76
CA LYS A 166 2.33 -0.64 -2.69
C LYS A 166 2.02 -1.89 -3.50
N CYS A 167 0.80 -2.43 -3.41
CA CYS A 167 0.40 -3.58 -4.22
C CYS A 167 0.46 -3.30 -5.73
N LEU A 168 0.00 -2.12 -6.16
CA LEU A 168 0.02 -1.71 -7.56
C LEU A 168 1.46 -1.58 -8.08
N TYR A 169 2.34 -0.90 -7.35
CA TYR A 169 3.75 -0.76 -7.72
C TYR A 169 4.48 -2.10 -7.76
N ASP A 170 4.23 -2.97 -6.78
CA ASP A 170 4.72 -4.35 -6.75
C ASP A 170 4.27 -5.16 -7.98
N ALA A 171 3.03 -4.97 -8.45
CA ALA A 171 2.49 -5.64 -9.62
C ALA A 171 3.10 -5.12 -10.92
N ILE A 172 3.19 -3.79 -11.08
CA ILE A 172 3.85 -3.13 -12.23
C ILE A 172 5.30 -3.62 -12.33
N ALA A 173 6.08 -3.47 -11.27
CA ALA A 173 7.49 -3.87 -11.25
C ALA A 173 7.70 -5.37 -11.53
N ARG A 174 6.74 -6.24 -11.18
CA ARG A 174 6.78 -7.67 -11.52
C ARG A 174 6.45 -7.91 -13.00
N MET A 175 5.41 -7.28 -13.53
CA MET A 175 5.04 -7.37 -14.95
C MET A 175 6.14 -6.87 -15.87
N GLU A 176 6.82 -5.78 -15.53
CA GLU A 176 7.93 -5.26 -16.32
C GLU A 176 9.13 -6.21 -16.32
N ARG A 177 9.51 -6.75 -15.16
CA ARG A 177 10.55 -7.79 -15.08
C ARG A 177 10.18 -9.08 -15.83
N ALA A 178 8.90 -9.44 -15.89
CA ALA A 178 8.43 -10.57 -16.69
C ALA A 178 8.51 -10.28 -18.19
N ALA A 179 8.10 -9.08 -18.63
CA ALA A 179 8.22 -8.65 -20.01
C ALA A 179 9.69 -8.57 -20.45
N GLU A 180 10.59 -8.04 -19.62
CA GLU A 180 12.01 -7.92 -19.96
C GLU A 180 12.73 -9.28 -20.01
N LYS A 181 12.42 -10.20 -19.08
CA LYS A 181 12.83 -11.61 -19.20
C LYS A 181 12.25 -12.25 -20.47
N GLY A 182 11.00 -11.92 -20.82
CA GLY A 182 10.35 -12.37 -22.04
C GLY A 182 11.06 -11.90 -23.31
N LYS A 183 11.48 -10.63 -23.37
CA LYS A 183 12.29 -10.08 -24.47
C LYS A 183 13.68 -10.70 -24.54
N ALA A 184 14.35 -10.88 -23.39
CA ALA A 184 15.67 -11.53 -23.35
C ALA A 184 15.61 -12.98 -23.85
N ILE A 185 14.56 -13.72 -23.48
CA ILE A 185 14.28 -15.07 -24.02
C ILE A 185 13.96 -14.97 -25.51
N ALA A 186 13.12 -14.04 -25.95
CA ALA A 186 12.78 -13.88 -27.37
C ALA A 186 14.01 -13.56 -28.22
N ALA A 187 14.89 -12.65 -27.80
CA ALA A 187 16.13 -12.32 -28.49
C ALA A 187 17.13 -13.51 -28.51
N ALA A 188 17.18 -14.30 -27.43
CA ALA A 188 17.97 -15.53 -27.40
C ALA A 188 17.41 -16.61 -28.34
N VAL A 189 16.08 -16.70 -28.47
CA VAL A 189 15.39 -17.65 -29.36
C VAL A 189 15.42 -17.19 -30.81
N GLU A 190 15.37 -15.89 -31.12
CA GLU A 190 15.52 -15.33 -32.46
C GLU A 190 16.92 -15.62 -33.05
N GLY A 191 17.94 -15.73 -32.19
CA GLY A 191 19.26 -16.27 -32.52
C GLY A 191 19.27 -17.75 -32.90
N VAL A 192 18.26 -18.53 -32.48
CA VAL A 192 18.09 -19.96 -32.77
C VAL A 192 17.10 -20.19 -33.92
N GLU A 193 16.04 -19.38 -34.05
CA GLU A 193 15.04 -19.47 -35.13
C GLU A 193 15.63 -19.18 -36.52
N LYS A 194 16.74 -18.44 -36.60
CA LYS A 194 17.58 -18.35 -37.82
C LYS A 194 18.17 -19.68 -38.29
N SER A 195 18.15 -20.73 -37.45
CA SER A 195 18.59 -22.08 -37.80
C SER A 195 17.44 -23.08 -37.96
N TRP A 196 16.38 -23.01 -37.14
CA TRP A 196 15.17 -23.83 -37.28
C TRP A 196 13.89 -23.01 -37.05
N GLY A 197 13.06 -22.89 -38.08
CA GLY A 197 11.80 -22.15 -38.01
C GLY A 197 10.70 -22.92 -37.29
N ALA A 198 10.38 -22.52 -36.06
CA ALA A 198 9.19 -22.95 -35.32
C ALA A 198 8.77 -21.85 -34.33
N SER A 199 7.69 -21.11 -34.64
CA SER A 199 7.26 -19.97 -33.83
C SER A 199 6.69 -20.39 -32.48
N VAL A 200 7.29 -19.89 -31.40
CA VAL A 200 6.85 -20.21 -30.03
C VAL A 200 5.85 -19.18 -29.51
N SER A 201 4.55 -19.52 -29.55
CA SER A 201 3.48 -18.79 -28.87
C SER A 201 3.57 -18.92 -27.34
N GLY A 202 4.45 -18.15 -26.70
CA GLY A 202 4.66 -18.15 -25.25
C GLY A 202 3.70 -17.23 -24.46
N PRO A 203 3.64 -17.39 -23.11
CA PRO A 203 2.77 -16.60 -22.22
C PRO A 203 3.07 -15.08 -22.19
N ASN A 204 4.16 -14.63 -22.80
CA ASN A 204 4.55 -13.21 -22.87
C ASN A 204 3.49 -12.36 -23.61
N THR A 205 2.88 -12.90 -24.68
CA THR A 205 1.88 -12.20 -25.49
C THR A 205 0.63 -11.82 -24.70
N PHE A 206 0.26 -12.63 -23.70
CA PHE A 206 -0.86 -12.34 -22.81
C PHE A 206 -0.54 -11.22 -21.82
N ILE A 207 0.67 -11.22 -21.24
CA ILE A 207 1.14 -10.15 -20.36
C ILE A 207 1.25 -8.82 -21.11
N GLU A 208 1.76 -8.84 -22.35
CA GLU A 208 1.80 -7.66 -23.22
C GLU A 208 0.39 -7.17 -23.59
N THR A 209 -0.51 -8.06 -23.99
CA THR A 209 -1.92 -7.71 -24.29
C THR A 209 -2.64 -7.14 -23.06
N LEU A 210 -2.38 -7.65 -21.85
CA LEU A 210 -2.92 -7.09 -20.61
C LEU A 210 -2.29 -5.72 -20.29
N ARG A 211 -0.96 -5.56 -20.40
CA ARG A 211 -0.26 -4.28 -20.22
C ARG A 211 -0.86 -3.21 -21.14
N ASP A 212 -1.02 -3.56 -22.42
CA ASP A 212 -1.57 -2.66 -23.44
C ASP A 212 -3.03 -2.31 -23.20
N ARG A 213 -3.86 -3.24 -22.72
CA ARG A 213 -5.28 -2.96 -22.44
C ARG A 213 -5.50 -2.21 -21.12
N MET A 214 -4.64 -2.40 -20.13
CA MET A 214 -4.81 -1.83 -18.79
C MET A 214 -4.16 -0.46 -18.61
N PHE A 215 -2.98 -0.23 -19.23
CA PHE A 215 -2.15 0.94 -18.89
C PHE A 215 -1.65 1.77 -20.07
N ARG A 216 -1.89 1.33 -21.32
CA ARG A 216 -1.68 2.14 -22.52
C ARG A 216 -2.71 3.26 -22.74
N PRO A 217 -3.96 3.21 -22.23
CA PRO A 217 -4.84 4.37 -22.31
C PRO A 217 -4.17 5.59 -21.66
N SER A 218 -4.32 6.75 -22.28
CA SER A 218 -3.85 8.02 -21.73
C SER A 218 -4.73 8.47 -20.58
N LEU A 219 -4.21 9.37 -19.74
CA LEU A 219 -4.96 9.97 -18.63
C LEU A 219 -6.31 10.56 -19.10
N SER A 220 -6.38 11.15 -20.30
CA SER A 220 -7.64 11.64 -20.91
C SER A 220 -8.77 10.61 -21.05
N THR A 221 -8.47 9.30 -21.03
CA THR A 221 -9.49 8.23 -21.07
C THR A 221 -10.06 7.86 -19.70
N VAL A 222 -9.37 8.27 -18.64
CA VAL A 222 -9.55 7.81 -17.25
C VAL A 222 -9.98 8.95 -16.33
N LEU A 223 -9.56 10.17 -16.63
CA LEU A 223 -9.96 11.39 -15.96
C LEU A 223 -11.32 11.85 -16.50
N PRO A 224 -12.41 11.78 -15.72
CA PRO A 224 -13.70 12.28 -16.19
C PRO A 224 -13.66 13.81 -16.39
N GLU A 225 -14.41 14.30 -17.37
CA GLU A 225 -14.51 15.73 -17.76
C GLU A 225 -14.87 16.68 -16.59
N ASN A 226 -15.41 16.13 -15.49
CA ASN A 226 -15.85 16.86 -14.30
C ASN A 226 -15.00 16.56 -13.05
N LEU A 227 -13.70 16.31 -13.20
CA LEU A 227 -12.80 16.21 -12.04
C LEU A 227 -12.80 17.51 -11.25
N LYS A 228 -13.14 17.39 -9.97
CA LYS A 228 -13.11 18.52 -9.04
C LYS A 228 -11.68 18.83 -8.66
N ILE A 229 -11.19 19.99 -9.07
CA ILE A 229 -9.86 20.50 -8.73
C ILE A 229 -10.04 21.59 -7.66
N VAL A 230 -9.21 21.55 -6.62
CA VAL A 230 -9.02 22.71 -5.75
C VAL A 230 -7.77 23.44 -6.25
N THR A 231 -7.95 24.66 -6.75
CA THR A 231 -6.86 25.60 -7.01
C THR A 231 -6.82 26.67 -5.93
N VAL A 232 -5.61 27.06 -5.53
CA VAL A 232 -5.35 28.07 -4.48
C VAL A 232 -4.16 28.95 -4.88
N PRO A 233 -4.16 30.26 -4.60
CA PRO A 233 -2.95 31.08 -4.71
C PRO A 233 -1.96 30.73 -3.57
N PRO A 234 -0.66 31.01 -3.74
CA PRO A 234 0.36 30.73 -2.71
C PRO A 234 0.09 31.43 -1.36
N THR A 235 -0.57 32.59 -1.41
CA THR A 235 -0.93 33.44 -0.28
C THR A 235 -2.24 33.07 0.40
N GLU A 236 -2.94 32.01 -0.04
CA GLU A 236 -4.08 31.48 0.72
C GLU A 236 -3.61 30.78 2.00
N THR A 237 -4.44 30.72 3.03
CA THR A 237 -4.10 30.04 4.30
C THR A 237 -4.43 28.55 4.22
N VAL A 238 -3.69 27.73 4.97
CA VAL A 238 -3.88 26.27 4.98
C VAL A 238 -5.29 25.90 5.49
N LEU A 239 -5.88 26.66 6.40
CA LEU A 239 -7.28 26.50 6.81
C LEU A 239 -8.26 26.68 5.64
N MET A 240 -8.08 27.70 4.79
CA MET A 240 -8.98 27.94 3.66
C MET A 240 -8.79 26.90 2.55
N ALA A 241 -7.54 26.53 2.26
CA ALA A 241 -7.24 25.44 1.33
C ALA A 241 -7.86 24.10 1.78
N THR A 242 -7.76 23.76 3.07
CA THR A 242 -8.35 22.51 3.61
C THR A 242 -9.88 22.53 3.63
N LYS A 243 -10.52 23.68 3.81
CA LYS A 243 -11.98 23.83 3.63
C LYS A 243 -12.40 23.55 2.18
N LYS A 244 -11.73 24.14 1.19
CA LYS A 244 -11.96 23.82 -0.23
C LYS A 244 -11.75 22.33 -0.54
N MET A 245 -10.71 21.72 0.04
CA MET A 245 -10.45 20.27 -0.08
C MET A 245 -11.59 19.42 0.49
N LEU A 246 -12.14 19.79 1.66
CA LEU A 246 -13.30 19.13 2.27
C LEU A 246 -14.56 19.28 1.40
N GLU A 247 -14.87 20.50 0.95
CA GLU A 247 -16.05 20.81 0.11
C GLU A 247 -16.07 20.00 -1.19
N LEU A 248 -14.92 19.92 -1.87
CA LEU A 248 -14.79 19.13 -3.10
C LEU A 248 -14.45 17.64 -2.86
N ARG A 249 -14.26 17.24 -1.60
CA ARG A 249 -13.92 15.88 -1.11
C ARG A 249 -12.59 15.31 -1.62
N VAL A 250 -11.68 16.19 -2.06
CA VAL A 250 -10.34 15.85 -2.55
C VAL A 250 -9.33 15.70 -1.39
N SER A 251 -8.10 15.31 -1.71
CA SER A 251 -7.00 15.15 -0.73
C SER A 251 -5.74 15.95 -1.08
N SER A 252 -5.85 16.83 -2.07
CA SER A 252 -4.81 17.76 -2.50
C SER A 252 -5.44 19.04 -3.06
N ALA A 253 -4.67 20.13 -3.04
CA ALA A 253 -4.94 21.40 -3.70
C ALA A 253 -3.72 21.79 -4.54
N VAL A 254 -3.92 22.23 -5.79
CA VAL A 254 -2.83 22.71 -6.64
C VAL A 254 -2.66 24.21 -6.41
N VAL A 255 -1.42 24.61 -6.15
CA VAL A 255 -1.06 26.01 -5.93
C VAL A 255 -0.73 26.63 -7.27
N THR A 256 -1.49 27.64 -7.68
CA THR A 256 -1.40 28.20 -9.04
C THR A 256 -1.13 29.69 -9.03
N VAL A 257 -0.35 30.15 -10.01
CA VAL A 257 -0.19 31.55 -10.40
C VAL A 257 -0.45 31.62 -11.90
N ASP A 258 -1.34 32.51 -12.33
CA ASP A 258 -1.79 32.61 -13.74
C ASP A 258 -2.22 31.25 -14.33
N ASN A 259 -2.99 30.48 -13.57
CA ASN A 259 -3.44 29.09 -13.83
C ASN A 259 -2.34 28.02 -13.96
N LYS A 260 -1.05 28.40 -13.91
CA LYS A 260 0.09 27.48 -14.00
C LYS A 260 0.45 26.91 -12.63
N PRO A 261 0.80 25.61 -12.53
CA PRO A 261 1.16 24.99 -11.26
C PRO A 261 2.52 25.52 -10.75
N GLN A 262 2.53 26.04 -9.53
CA GLN A 262 3.73 26.44 -8.79
C GLN A 262 4.01 25.51 -7.60
N GLY A 263 2.98 24.83 -7.10
CA GLY A 263 3.07 23.93 -5.95
C GLY A 263 1.90 22.96 -5.88
N ILE A 264 1.98 22.01 -4.96
CA ILE A 264 0.85 21.18 -4.53
C ILE A 264 0.84 21.08 -3.01
N LEU A 265 -0.33 21.22 -2.40
CA LEU A 265 -0.57 20.96 -0.99
C LEU A 265 -1.35 19.65 -0.87
N THR A 266 -0.83 18.67 -0.14
CA THR A 266 -1.51 17.39 0.11
C THR A 266 -1.82 17.21 1.60
N SER A 267 -2.72 16.27 1.92
CA SER A 267 -2.96 15.81 3.31
C SER A 267 -1.67 15.41 4.04
N LYS A 268 -0.71 14.81 3.32
CA LYS A 268 0.62 14.44 3.82
C LYS A 268 1.44 15.67 4.18
N ASP A 269 1.41 16.74 3.38
CA ASP A 269 2.13 17.99 3.68
C ASP A 269 1.55 18.68 4.93
N ILE A 270 0.23 18.67 5.10
CA ILE A 270 -0.44 19.18 6.31
C ILE A 270 0.05 18.42 7.56
N LEU A 271 0.06 17.08 7.52
CA LEU A 271 0.59 16.29 8.64
C LEU A 271 2.09 16.54 8.88
N MET A 272 2.90 16.50 7.82
CA MET A 272 4.36 16.44 7.91
C MET A 272 5.06 17.81 7.99
N ARG A 273 4.39 18.91 7.65
CA ARG A 273 4.98 20.27 7.61
C ARG A 273 4.17 21.33 8.37
N LEU A 274 2.85 21.22 8.46
CA LEU A 274 2.05 22.11 9.32
C LEU A 274 2.08 21.60 10.78
N ILE A 275 1.52 20.40 11.03
CA ILE A 275 1.35 19.86 12.39
C ILE A 275 2.70 19.49 13.00
N ALA A 276 3.60 18.86 12.26
CA ALA A 276 4.95 18.51 12.72
C ALA A 276 5.79 19.73 13.19
N GLN A 277 5.44 20.94 12.75
CA GLN A 277 6.11 22.19 13.10
C GLN A 277 5.28 23.06 14.08
N ASN A 278 4.17 22.53 14.62
CA ASN A 278 3.23 23.26 15.48
C ASN A 278 2.75 24.61 14.87
N LEU A 279 2.50 24.64 13.56
CA LEU A 279 2.12 25.87 12.86
C LEU A 279 0.58 26.09 12.88
N PRO A 280 0.10 27.32 13.16
CA PRO A 280 -1.33 27.63 13.19
C PRO A 280 -1.95 27.60 11.77
N PRO A 281 -3.00 26.81 11.52
CA PRO A 281 -3.63 26.70 10.19
C PRO A 281 -4.23 28.03 9.66
N GLU A 282 -4.66 28.91 10.56
CA GLU A 282 -5.39 30.15 10.28
C GLU A 282 -4.52 31.21 9.62
N SER A 283 -3.23 31.25 9.98
CA SER A 283 -2.26 32.26 9.52
C SER A 283 -1.07 31.68 8.76
N THR A 284 -0.93 30.35 8.71
CA THR A 284 0.08 29.72 7.86
C THR A 284 -0.37 29.73 6.41
N LEU A 285 0.43 30.35 5.54
CA LEU A 285 0.22 30.38 4.10
C LEU A 285 0.53 29.02 3.47
N VAL A 286 -0.18 28.67 2.40
CA VAL A 286 0.00 27.43 1.66
C VAL A 286 1.43 27.30 1.12
N GLU A 287 2.02 28.38 0.61
CA GLU A 287 3.39 28.38 0.08
C GLU A 287 4.46 27.92 1.09
N LYS A 288 4.23 28.11 2.39
CA LYS A 288 5.17 27.72 3.45
C LYS A 288 5.25 26.20 3.66
N VAL A 289 4.20 25.47 3.28
CA VAL A 289 4.08 24.03 3.54
C VAL A 289 3.82 23.18 2.28
N MET A 290 3.45 23.79 1.14
CA MET A 290 3.29 23.10 -0.14
C MET A 290 4.59 22.40 -0.58
N THR A 291 4.46 21.37 -1.42
CA THR A 291 5.57 20.87 -2.22
C THR A 291 5.71 21.77 -3.45
N PRO A 292 6.80 22.54 -3.61
CA PRO A 292 6.99 23.44 -4.75
C PRO A 292 7.36 22.64 -6.00
N HIS A 293 7.07 23.22 -7.17
CA HIS A 293 7.43 22.65 -8.49
C HIS A 293 7.05 21.16 -8.64
N PRO A 294 5.77 20.78 -8.44
CA PRO A 294 5.34 19.40 -8.56
C PRO A 294 5.58 18.89 -9.98
N GLU A 295 5.99 17.63 -10.09
CA GLU A 295 5.92 16.92 -11.36
C GLU A 295 4.48 16.97 -11.88
N CYS A 296 4.32 17.12 -13.18
CA CYS A 296 3.02 17.27 -13.85
C CYS A 296 2.97 16.33 -15.06
N ALA A 297 1.80 15.74 -15.31
CA ALA A 297 1.53 14.98 -16.53
C ALA A 297 0.76 15.84 -17.56
N SER A 298 0.77 15.44 -18.83
CA SER A 298 -0.17 15.95 -19.82
C SER A 298 -1.42 15.06 -19.90
N THR A 299 -2.47 15.54 -20.56
CA THR A 299 -3.67 14.73 -20.88
C THR A 299 -3.34 13.46 -21.66
N ASP A 300 -2.25 13.52 -22.45
CA ASP A 300 -1.82 12.48 -23.37
C ASP A 300 -0.84 11.49 -22.70
N THR A 301 -0.39 11.75 -21.47
CA THR A 301 0.49 10.87 -20.70
C THR A 301 -0.18 9.50 -20.46
N PRO A 302 0.49 8.37 -20.78
CA PRO A 302 0.00 7.02 -20.48
C PRO A 302 -0.19 6.79 -18.98
N ILE A 303 -1.19 5.98 -18.62
CA ILE A 303 -1.47 5.64 -17.22
C ILE A 303 -0.28 4.95 -16.55
N VAL A 304 0.45 4.07 -17.25
CA VAL A 304 1.67 3.44 -16.70
C VAL A 304 2.72 4.46 -16.33
N ASP A 305 2.97 5.45 -17.18
CA ASP A 305 4.00 6.46 -16.96
C ASP A 305 3.62 7.37 -15.78
N ALA A 306 2.34 7.77 -15.70
CA ALA A 306 1.82 8.50 -14.54
C ALA A 306 1.98 7.72 -13.22
N LEU A 307 1.81 6.39 -13.24
CA LEU A 307 2.00 5.53 -12.08
C LEU A 307 3.50 5.33 -11.73
N HIS A 308 4.39 5.31 -12.72
CA HIS A 308 5.85 5.32 -12.50
C HIS A 308 6.30 6.64 -11.89
N THR A 309 5.91 7.79 -12.45
CA THR A 309 6.15 9.13 -11.90
C THR A 309 5.71 9.22 -10.44
N MET A 310 4.49 8.78 -10.11
CA MET A 310 4.02 8.67 -8.72
C MET A 310 4.89 7.72 -7.87
N HIS A 311 5.26 6.56 -8.41
CA HIS A 311 6.08 5.59 -7.70
C HIS A 311 7.46 6.17 -7.35
N ASP A 312 8.17 6.72 -8.33
CA ASP A 312 9.56 7.12 -8.19
C ASP A 312 9.69 8.38 -7.35
N GLY A 313 8.84 9.38 -7.59
CA GLY A 313 8.76 10.61 -6.78
C GLY A 313 8.15 10.41 -5.37
N LYS A 314 7.64 9.22 -5.04
CA LYS A 314 7.04 8.84 -3.74
C LYS A 314 5.86 9.76 -3.34
N PHE A 315 5.06 10.17 -4.31
CA PHE A 315 3.82 10.94 -4.16
C PHE A 315 2.63 10.22 -4.82
N LEU A 316 1.41 10.57 -4.44
CA LEU A 316 0.19 9.86 -4.87
C LEU A 316 -0.80 10.75 -5.64
N HIS A 317 -0.41 11.99 -5.91
CA HIS A 317 -1.18 13.02 -6.60
C HIS A 317 -0.30 13.63 -7.68
N LEU A 318 -0.82 13.70 -8.90
CA LEU A 318 -0.11 14.20 -10.08
C LEU A 318 -1.01 15.24 -10.76
N PRO A 319 -0.69 16.54 -10.67
CA PRO A 319 -1.34 17.57 -11.48
C PRO A 319 -1.24 17.22 -12.96
N VAL A 320 -2.30 17.51 -13.70
CA VAL A 320 -2.39 17.26 -15.13
C VAL A 320 -2.62 18.60 -15.81
N ILE A 321 -1.80 18.90 -16.82
CA ILE A 321 -1.81 20.17 -17.55
C ILE A 321 -2.23 20.01 -19.01
N ASP A 322 -2.81 21.08 -19.56
CA ASP A 322 -3.04 21.24 -21.00
C ASP A 322 -1.75 21.63 -21.76
N ARG A 323 -1.88 21.99 -23.05
CA ARG A 323 -0.75 22.36 -23.91
C ARG A 323 -0.24 23.77 -23.63
N GLU A 324 -1.09 24.59 -23.03
CA GLU A 324 -0.87 25.98 -22.64
C GLU A 324 -0.21 26.08 -21.24
N GLY A 325 -0.20 24.96 -20.49
CA GLY A 325 0.41 24.79 -19.17
C GLY A 325 -0.53 25.06 -17.99
N ASN A 326 -1.84 25.17 -18.22
CA ASN A 326 -2.85 25.34 -17.17
C ASN A 326 -3.21 24.00 -16.53
N VAL A 327 -3.54 24.01 -15.25
CA VAL A 327 -4.00 22.81 -14.52
C VAL A 327 -5.43 22.43 -14.91
N VAL A 328 -5.60 21.27 -15.53
CA VAL A 328 -6.90 20.74 -16.01
C VAL A 328 -7.42 19.53 -15.24
N ALA A 329 -6.58 18.88 -14.42
CA ALA A 329 -7.00 17.86 -13.47
C ALA A 329 -5.93 17.62 -12.37
N VAL A 330 -6.28 16.82 -11.38
CA VAL A 330 -5.30 16.10 -10.53
C VAL A 330 -5.64 14.63 -10.57
N ALA A 331 -4.74 13.81 -11.07
CA ALA A 331 -4.85 12.36 -10.99
C ALA A 331 -4.35 11.90 -9.61
N ASP A 332 -5.05 10.98 -8.95
CA ASP A 332 -4.55 10.30 -7.77
C ASP A 332 -4.52 8.78 -7.96
N VAL A 333 -3.68 8.09 -7.17
CA VAL A 333 -3.45 6.65 -7.31
C VAL A 333 -4.74 5.82 -7.19
N ILE A 334 -5.74 6.25 -6.39
CA ILE A 334 -7.01 5.53 -6.23
C ILE A 334 -7.88 5.73 -7.47
N HIS A 335 -8.01 6.96 -7.95
CA HIS A 335 -8.76 7.25 -9.17
C HIS A 335 -8.14 6.55 -10.39
N ILE A 336 -6.81 6.59 -10.54
CA ILE A 336 -6.11 5.85 -11.59
C ILE A 336 -6.36 4.34 -11.45
N THR A 337 -6.20 3.75 -10.25
CA THR A 337 -6.44 2.31 -10.04
C THR A 337 -7.87 1.92 -10.39
N HIS A 338 -8.86 2.66 -9.87
CA HIS A 338 -10.28 2.39 -10.11
C HIS A 338 -10.66 2.57 -11.59
N ALA A 339 -10.11 3.58 -12.27
CA ALA A 339 -10.41 3.83 -13.66
C ALA A 339 -9.70 2.82 -14.59
N ALA A 340 -8.48 2.39 -14.28
CA ALA A 340 -7.84 1.25 -14.94
C ALA A 340 -8.66 -0.05 -14.79
N VAL A 341 -9.31 -0.27 -13.62
CA VAL A 341 -10.28 -1.36 -13.45
C VAL A 341 -11.51 -1.18 -14.36
N ALA A 342 -12.06 0.04 -14.43
CA ALA A 342 -13.29 0.33 -15.16
C ALA A 342 -13.14 0.30 -16.70
N THR A 343 -12.06 0.87 -17.25
CA THR A 343 -11.78 0.91 -18.69
C THR A 343 -11.66 -0.50 -19.28
N VAL A 344 -11.09 -1.44 -18.51
CA VAL A 344 -10.98 -2.86 -18.87
C VAL A 344 -12.36 -3.54 -18.94
N GLY A 345 -13.29 -3.17 -18.05
CA GLY A 345 -14.69 -3.63 -18.12
C GLY A 345 -15.43 -3.09 -19.36
N ASN A 346 -15.33 -1.78 -19.60
CA ASN A 346 -16.04 -1.12 -20.69
C ASN A 346 -15.59 -1.56 -22.09
N ALA A 347 -14.30 -1.90 -22.28
CA ALA A 347 -13.78 -2.39 -23.56
C ALA A 347 -14.41 -3.74 -24.03
N SER A 348 -15.22 -4.38 -23.19
CA SER A 348 -15.85 -5.67 -23.48
C SER A 348 -17.38 -5.64 -23.51
N GLY A 349 -18.03 -4.56 -23.03
CA GLY A 349 -19.48 -4.50 -22.85
C GLY A 349 -20.04 -5.43 -21.77
N ILE A 350 -19.22 -5.83 -20.78
CA ILE A 350 -19.58 -6.82 -19.75
C ILE A 350 -19.68 -6.15 -18.38
N GLY A 351 -20.64 -6.59 -17.56
CA GLY A 351 -20.94 -6.02 -16.25
C GLY A 351 -19.82 -6.11 -15.21
N ASN A 352 -20.06 -5.51 -14.04
CA ASN A 352 -19.10 -5.25 -12.96
C ASN A 352 -18.33 -6.50 -12.47
N GLU A 353 -18.93 -7.68 -12.60
CA GLU A 353 -18.31 -8.99 -12.29
C GLU A 353 -17.15 -9.33 -13.23
N ALA A 354 -17.22 -8.96 -14.51
CA ALA A 354 -16.16 -9.23 -15.48
C ALA A 354 -14.97 -8.27 -15.35
N ALA A 355 -15.21 -7.00 -14.98
CA ALA A 355 -14.15 -6.09 -14.56
C ALA A 355 -13.44 -6.64 -13.30
N SER A 356 -14.21 -7.14 -12.34
CA SER A 356 -13.67 -7.82 -11.15
C SER A 356 -12.90 -9.10 -11.48
N SER A 357 -13.35 -9.87 -12.48
CA SER A 357 -12.66 -11.08 -12.99
C SER A 357 -11.39 -10.75 -13.78
N MET A 358 -11.36 -9.66 -14.56
CA MET A 358 -10.14 -9.21 -15.25
C MET A 358 -9.14 -8.59 -14.26
N MET A 359 -9.61 -7.90 -13.23
CA MET A 359 -8.78 -7.45 -12.11
C MET A 359 -8.23 -8.63 -11.31
N GLN A 360 -9.04 -9.67 -11.08
CA GLN A 360 -8.56 -10.95 -10.54
C GLN A 360 -7.48 -11.56 -11.45
N LYS A 361 -7.70 -11.69 -12.76
CA LYS A 361 -6.69 -12.19 -13.72
C LYS A 361 -5.43 -11.33 -13.76
N PHE A 362 -5.54 -10.01 -13.63
CA PHE A 362 -4.40 -9.11 -13.53
C PHE A 362 -3.59 -9.37 -12.26
N TRP A 363 -4.25 -9.39 -11.09
CA TRP A 363 -3.59 -9.66 -9.82
C TRP A 363 -3.02 -11.08 -9.82
N ASP A 364 -3.77 -12.09 -10.23
CA ASP A 364 -3.30 -13.47 -10.34
C ASP A 364 -2.10 -13.56 -11.28
N SER A 365 -2.11 -12.90 -12.45
CA SER A 365 -0.95 -12.87 -13.35
C SER A 365 0.25 -12.17 -12.71
N ALA A 366 0.09 -10.98 -12.16
CA ALA A 366 1.15 -10.22 -11.50
C ALA A 366 1.65 -10.86 -10.19
N MET A 367 0.88 -11.76 -9.59
CA MET A 367 1.16 -12.43 -8.31
C MET A 367 1.60 -13.90 -8.47
N ALA A 368 1.33 -14.53 -9.62
CA ALA A 368 1.84 -15.84 -10.04
C ALA A 368 3.25 -15.77 -10.62
N LEU A 369 3.68 -14.59 -11.09
CA LEU A 369 5.09 -14.30 -11.32
C LEU A 369 5.90 -14.57 -10.04
N SER A 370 7.05 -15.21 -10.18
CA SER A 370 7.92 -15.61 -9.08
C SER A 370 8.16 -14.46 -8.09
N PRO A 371 8.34 -14.76 -6.79
CA PRO A 371 8.70 -13.76 -5.79
C PRO A 371 9.86 -12.87 -6.25
N ILE A 372 9.89 -11.65 -5.72
CA ILE A 372 11.14 -10.92 -5.64
C ILE A 372 11.98 -11.71 -4.65
N GLU A 373 12.95 -12.47 -5.15
CA GLU A 373 14.12 -12.82 -4.34
C GLU A 373 14.88 -11.51 -4.17
N ASP A 374 14.97 -11.02 -2.93
CA ASP A 374 15.74 -9.82 -2.62
C ASP A 374 17.24 -10.15 -2.80
N GLU A 375 17.77 -9.92 -4.01
CA GLU A 375 19.20 -10.11 -4.34
C GLU A 375 20.15 -9.29 -3.45
N ASP A 376 19.62 -8.35 -2.67
CA ASP A 376 20.35 -7.50 -1.73
C ASP A 376 20.70 -8.16 -0.39
N GLU A 377 20.01 -9.24 0.05
CA GLU A 377 20.39 -9.96 1.29
C GLU A 377 21.34 -11.16 1.05
N LEU A 378 21.47 -11.66 -0.20
CA LEU A 378 22.31 -12.82 -0.52
C LEU A 378 23.75 -12.49 -0.96
N ARG A 379 24.15 -11.21 -0.96
CA ARG A 379 25.53 -10.76 -1.28
C ARG A 379 26.43 -10.44 -0.07
N SER A 380 26.07 -10.85 1.15
CA SER A 380 26.93 -10.66 2.36
C SER A 380 27.35 -11.92 3.12
N GLU A 381 26.95 -13.13 2.70
CA GLU A 381 27.32 -14.40 3.38
C GLU A 381 28.38 -15.24 2.63
N SER A 382 28.83 -14.81 1.43
CA SER A 382 29.74 -15.59 0.56
C SER A 382 31.22 -15.18 0.61
N SER A 383 31.60 -14.19 1.45
CA SER A 383 32.98 -13.68 1.57
C SER A 383 33.60 -13.88 2.97
N MET A 384 33.26 -14.96 3.67
CA MET A 384 34.00 -15.42 4.85
C MET A 384 34.12 -16.96 4.94
N ARG A 385 34.77 -17.59 3.94
CA ARG A 385 35.34 -18.93 4.09
C ARG A 385 36.69 -19.05 3.39
N LEU A 386 37.78 -18.93 4.16
CA LEU A 386 39.05 -19.66 3.98
C LEU A 386 40.01 -19.30 5.15
N ALA A 387 40.46 -20.31 5.90
CA ALA A 387 41.51 -20.29 6.96
C ALA A 387 41.28 -19.35 8.18
N SER A 388 41.76 -19.65 9.40
CA SER A 388 42.54 -20.79 9.92
C SER A 388 42.45 -20.90 11.45
N GLU A 389 42.46 -22.15 11.95
CA GLU A 389 43.12 -22.65 13.17
C GLU A 389 42.77 -22.13 14.59
N GLU A 390 43.03 -23.03 15.53
CA GLU A 390 42.56 -23.17 16.91
C GLU A 390 43.13 -22.14 17.91
N THR A 391 42.35 -21.79 18.95
CA THR A 391 42.66 -22.15 20.36
C THR A 391 41.57 -21.69 21.34
N ASP A 392 41.32 -22.49 22.38
CA ASP A 392 40.35 -22.21 23.46
C ASP A 392 40.80 -21.09 24.42
N PHE A 393 39.85 -20.33 24.99
CA PHE A 393 39.77 -20.10 26.44
C PHE A 393 38.39 -19.57 26.90
N VAL A 394 38.03 -19.91 28.13
CA VAL A 394 36.68 -19.77 28.73
C VAL A 394 36.47 -18.40 29.41
N ARG A 395 35.35 -17.68 29.16
CA ARG A 395 34.45 -17.09 30.20
C ARG A 395 33.26 -16.21 29.72
N THR A 396 32.08 -16.52 30.28
CA THR A 396 30.92 -15.65 30.63
C THR A 396 30.14 -14.80 29.59
N LEU A 397 28.82 -15.00 29.61
CA LEU A 397 27.75 -14.13 29.05
C LEU A 397 27.69 -12.76 29.79
N PRO A 398 27.16 -11.68 29.16
CA PRO A 398 25.71 -11.44 29.14
C PRO A 398 25.12 -10.93 27.80
N PHE A 399 23.78 -10.92 27.71
CA PHE A 399 22.98 -10.36 26.61
C PHE A 399 23.33 -8.90 26.25
N PRO A 400 23.10 -8.50 24.98
CA PRO A 400 22.70 -7.13 24.66
C PRO A 400 21.34 -7.03 23.96
N SER A 401 20.59 -6.01 24.36
CA SER A 401 19.33 -5.53 23.77
C SER A 401 19.51 -4.95 22.37
N SER A 402 18.56 -5.21 21.47
CA SER A 402 18.54 -4.69 20.09
C SER A 402 18.09 -3.22 20.01
N GLY A 403 19.06 -2.31 20.11
CA GLY A 403 18.91 -0.90 19.71
C GLY A 403 19.75 -0.59 18.47
N MET A 404 19.14 -0.56 17.28
CA MET A 404 19.85 -0.11 16.06
C MET A 404 20.07 1.40 16.07
N SER A 405 21.25 1.83 16.52
CA SER A 405 21.81 3.15 16.27
C SER A 405 22.62 3.15 14.97
N ASN A 406 22.06 3.71 13.89
CA ASN A 406 22.75 3.82 12.60
C ASN A 406 24.02 4.67 12.72
N THR A 407 25.17 3.99 12.83
CA THR A 407 26.50 4.59 12.92
C THR A 407 27.32 4.09 11.72
N PHE A 408 27.68 4.99 10.81
CA PHE A 408 28.56 4.61 9.70
C PHE A 408 30.02 4.69 10.14
N SER A 409 30.79 3.64 9.83
CA SER A 409 32.24 3.62 9.99
C SER A 409 32.90 3.60 8.62
N PHE A 410 33.94 4.41 8.42
CA PHE A 410 34.78 4.34 7.23
C PHE A 410 36.27 4.38 7.60
N LYS A 411 37.08 4.06 6.60
CA LYS A 411 38.50 3.76 6.71
C LYS A 411 39.25 4.69 5.75
N LEU A 412 40.26 5.40 6.25
CA LEU A 412 41.10 6.33 5.49
C LEU A 412 42.58 5.99 5.68
N GLU A 413 43.30 5.85 4.57
CA GLU A 413 44.74 5.62 4.55
C GLU A 413 45.47 6.97 4.55
N ASP A 414 46.44 7.16 5.44
CA ASP A 414 47.31 8.35 5.39
C ASP A 414 48.43 8.18 4.34
N ARG A 415 49.09 9.28 3.98
CA ARG A 415 50.22 9.28 3.00
C ARG A 415 51.45 8.45 3.45
N LYS A 416 51.40 7.78 4.60
CA LYS A 416 52.42 6.86 5.11
C LYS A 416 51.90 5.41 5.21
N GLY A 417 50.77 5.10 4.55
CA GLY A 417 50.20 3.76 4.47
C GLY A 417 49.46 3.30 5.74
N ARG A 418 49.13 4.21 6.66
CA ARG A 418 48.48 3.83 7.93
C ARG A 418 46.98 4.03 7.84
N MET A 419 46.24 2.97 8.18
CA MET A 419 44.78 2.94 8.16
C MET A 419 44.17 3.50 9.44
N HIS A 420 43.40 4.57 9.30
CA HIS A 420 42.61 5.19 10.36
C HIS A 420 41.13 4.83 10.19
N ARG A 421 40.44 4.46 11.27
CA ARG A 421 39.00 4.15 11.27
C ARG A 421 38.24 5.24 12.01
N PHE A 422 37.24 5.82 11.35
CA PHE A 422 36.36 6.84 11.92
C PHE A 422 34.93 6.32 11.96
N SER A 423 34.18 6.71 12.98
CA SER A 423 32.77 6.36 13.18
C SER A 423 31.98 7.63 13.45
N CYS A 424 30.90 7.86 12.70
CA CYS A 424 30.11 9.09 12.79
C CYS A 424 28.60 8.80 12.94
N GLY A 425 27.94 9.55 13.81
CA GLY A 425 26.49 9.58 13.97
C GLY A 425 25.86 10.69 13.12
N MET A 426 24.61 10.49 12.67
CA MET A 426 24.00 11.31 11.62
C MET A 426 23.54 12.71 12.08
N PHE A 427 24.49 13.65 12.18
CA PHE A 427 24.26 15.10 12.06
C PHE A 427 25.29 15.68 11.09
N LEU A 428 24.87 15.95 9.86
CA LEU A 428 25.76 16.41 8.79
C LEU A 428 25.86 17.93 8.79
N VAL A 429 26.77 18.47 9.61
CA VAL A 429 27.26 19.85 9.47
C VAL A 429 28.39 19.84 8.45
N LEU A 430 28.28 20.64 7.38
CA LEU A 430 29.37 20.77 6.41
C LEU A 430 30.61 21.36 7.09
N PHE A 431 31.69 20.58 7.16
CA PHE A 431 33.03 21.09 7.36
C PHE A 431 33.78 21.12 6.03
N SER A 432 33.97 22.33 5.50
CA SER A 432 34.91 22.57 4.39
C SER A 432 36.33 22.45 4.94
N LEU A 433 37.12 21.53 4.37
CA LEU A 433 38.52 21.31 4.75
C LEU A 433 39.43 21.73 3.60
N SER A 434 39.71 23.03 3.52
CA SER A 434 40.82 23.53 2.71
C SER A 434 42.14 23.07 3.33
N VAL A 435 42.88 22.24 2.58
CA VAL A 435 44.26 21.87 2.93
C VAL A 435 45.20 22.68 2.03
N LYS A 436 46.15 23.38 2.65
CA LYS A 436 47.28 24.06 2.00
C LYS A 436 48.45 23.08 1.82
#